data_AF-A0A024VSY3-F1
#
_entry.id   AF-A0A024VSY3-F1
#
_cell.length_a   1.000
_cell.length_b   1.000
_cell.length_c   1.000
_cell.angle_alpha   90.00
_cell.angle_beta   90.00
_cell.angle_gamma   90.00
#
_symmetry.space_group_name_H-M   'P 1'
#
loop_
_entity.id
_entity.type
_entity.pdbx_description
1 polymer ?
#
loop_
_entity_poly.entity_id
_entity_poly.type
_entity_poly.pdbx_seq_one_letter_code
_entity_poly.pdbx_strand_id
1 'polypeptide(L)'
;MDKCPFRWTYIDNNLCIAPEDYIGHCSPAMDFSNYNFEMRIRWANECNVEWNTLPKSEYMPLSHKKLRTNVLGGPVEESGNVMNITYRN
;
A
#
# COMPACT_ATOMS: atom_id res chain seq x y z
N MET A 1 -7.51 3.23 11.38
CA MET A 1 -6.33 3.92 10.80
C MET A 1 -6.50 5.39 11.12
N ASP A 2 -5.40 6.09 11.37
CA ASP A 2 -5.44 7.52 11.71
C ASP A 2 -5.96 8.38 10.55
N LYS A 3 -6.26 9.65 10.83
CA LYS A 3 -6.74 10.62 9.82
C LYS A 3 -5.64 11.09 8.87
N CYS A 4 -4.40 11.14 9.35
CA CYS A 4 -3.22 11.50 8.58
C CYS A 4 -2.13 10.41 8.64
N PRO A 5 -1.20 10.40 7.66
CA PRO A 5 -0.02 9.55 7.73
C PRO A 5 0.83 9.80 8.99
N PHE A 6 1.70 8.86 9.30
CA PHE A 6 2.65 8.97 10.41
C PHE A 6 3.51 10.23 10.26
N ARG A 7 3.66 10.99 11.35
CA ARG A 7 4.33 12.31 11.42
C ARG A 7 3.67 13.43 10.63
N TRP A 8 2.51 13.22 10.01
CA TRP A 8 1.76 14.28 9.35
C TRP A 8 0.81 14.95 10.34
N THR A 9 0.71 16.27 10.24
CA THR A 9 -0.13 17.08 11.14
C THR A 9 -1.52 17.22 10.53
N TYR A 10 -2.55 16.80 11.26
CA TYR A 10 -3.93 17.11 10.91
C TYR A 10 -4.22 18.57 11.27
N ILE A 11 -4.61 19.36 10.27
CA ILE A 11 -5.13 20.70 10.47
C ILE A 11 -6.62 20.73 10.08
N ASP A 12 -7.27 21.88 10.30
CA ASP A 12 -8.68 22.05 9.96
C ASP A 12 -8.99 21.69 8.50
N ASN A 13 -10.27 21.43 8.21
CA ASN A 13 -10.77 21.08 6.87
C ASN A 13 -10.19 19.76 6.28
N ASN A 14 -9.89 18.77 7.12
CA ASN A 14 -9.38 17.46 6.71
C ASN A 14 -8.01 17.44 6.03
N LEU A 15 -7.24 18.52 6.16
CA LEU A 15 -5.93 18.62 5.52
C LEU A 15 -4.84 18.01 6.41
N CYS A 16 -4.00 17.18 5.80
CA CYS A 16 -2.81 16.60 6.41
C CYS A 16 -1.57 17.28 5.83
N ILE A 17 -0.72 17.82 6.70
CA ILE A 17 0.53 18.50 6.33
C ILE A 17 1.73 17.64 6.70
N ALA A 18 2.58 17.37 5.72
CA ALA A 18 3.83 16.64 5.88
C ALA A 18 4.83 17.43 6.76
N PRO A 19 5.76 16.75 7.44
CA PRO A 19 6.82 17.43 8.17
C PRO A 19 7.82 18.12 7.22
N GLU A 20 8.61 19.05 7.74
CA GLU A 20 9.56 19.86 6.95
C GLU A 20 10.64 19.04 6.24
N ASP A 21 10.98 17.86 6.78
CA ASP A 21 11.95 16.91 6.21
C ASP A 21 11.34 15.94 5.18
N TYR A 22 10.10 16.14 4.76
CA TYR A 22 9.47 15.31 3.74
C TYR A 22 10.02 15.63 2.34
N ILE A 23 10.81 14.70 1.79
CA ILE A 23 11.50 14.81 0.48
C ILE A 23 10.77 13.96 -0.60
N GLY A 24 9.53 13.55 -0.34
CA GLY A 24 8.77 12.68 -1.24
C GLY A 24 8.23 13.41 -2.48
N HIS A 25 7.85 12.64 -3.51
CA HIS A 25 7.32 13.18 -4.78
C HIS A 25 5.84 13.57 -4.73
N CYS A 26 5.09 13.06 -3.75
CA CYS A 26 3.69 13.44 -3.57
C CYS A 26 3.55 14.79 -2.88
N SER A 27 2.39 15.44 -3.01
CA SER A 27 2.11 16.72 -2.35
C SER A 27 2.34 16.65 -0.84
N PRO A 28 3.03 17.64 -0.21
CA PRO A 28 3.18 17.73 1.23
C PRO A 28 1.89 18.16 1.95
N ALA A 29 0.82 18.46 1.21
CA ALA A 29 -0.50 18.80 1.75
C ALA A 29 -1.57 17.97 1.03
N MET A 30 -2.31 17.14 1.77
CA MET A 30 -3.27 16.19 1.22
C MET A 30 -4.54 16.09 2.05
N ASP A 31 -5.70 16.01 1.39
CA ASP A 31 -6.99 15.69 2.02
C ASP A 31 -7.38 14.24 1.69
N PHE A 32 -7.49 13.41 2.72
CA PHE A 32 -7.84 11.98 2.61
C PHE A 32 -9.31 11.69 2.98
N SER A 33 -10.15 12.70 3.12
CA SER A 33 -11.57 12.56 3.50
C SER A 33 -12.36 11.66 2.55
N ASN A 34 -12.07 11.74 1.26
CA ASN A 34 -12.70 10.92 0.21
C ASN A 34 -11.96 9.60 -0.07
N TYR A 35 -10.88 9.30 0.64
CA TYR A 35 -10.10 8.09 0.44
C TYR A 35 -10.58 6.98 1.36
N ASN A 36 -10.96 5.85 0.78
CA ASN A 36 -11.20 4.62 1.53
C ASN A 36 -9.87 3.96 1.98
N PHE A 37 -9.94 2.87 2.75
CA PHE A 37 -8.76 2.18 3.29
C PHE A 37 -7.74 1.80 2.20
N GLU A 38 -8.18 1.10 1.15
CA GLU A 38 -7.30 0.65 0.07
C GLU A 38 -6.64 1.80 -0.68
N MET A 39 -7.38 2.88 -0.93
CA MET A 39 -6.84 4.08 -1.57
C MET A 39 -5.75 4.73 -0.73
N ARG A 40 -5.92 4.80 0.60
CA ARG A 40 -4.90 5.35 1.50
C ARG A 40 -3.66 4.48 1.54
N ILE A 41 -3.80 3.15 1.53
CA ILE A 41 -2.67 2.21 1.47
C ILE A 41 -1.93 2.32 0.14
N ARG A 42 -2.66 2.36 -0.98
CA ARG A 42 -2.07 2.54 -2.32
C ARG A 42 -1.27 3.84 -2.39
N TRP A 43 -1.89 4.96 -2.00
CA TRP A 43 -1.23 6.26 -1.99
C TRP A 43 0.00 6.26 -1.08
N ALA A 44 -0.08 5.64 0.11
CA ALA A 44 1.04 5.51 1.03
C ALA A 44 2.24 4.78 0.41
N ASN A 45 1.98 3.65 -0.25
CA ASN A 45 3.00 2.87 -0.95
C ASN A 45 3.62 3.65 -2.12
N GLU A 46 2.80 4.34 -2.91
CA GLU A 46 3.26 5.15 -4.03
C GLU A 46 4.14 6.31 -3.56
N CYS A 47 3.74 6.98 -2.47
CA CYS A 47 4.43 8.14 -1.91
C CYS A 47 5.55 7.79 -0.93
N ASN A 48 5.76 6.51 -0.66
CA ASN A 48 6.72 6.00 0.32
C ASN A 48 6.55 6.66 1.71
N VAL A 49 5.29 6.73 2.16
CA VAL A 49 4.90 7.21 3.49
C VAL A 49 4.14 6.12 4.22
N GLU A 50 4.10 6.20 5.55
CA GLU A 50 3.44 5.20 6.38
C GLU A 50 2.23 5.80 7.08
N TRP A 51 1.21 4.97 7.36
CA TRP A 51 0.12 5.34 8.25
C TRP A 51 0.34 4.66 9.59
N ASN A 52 -0.04 5.34 10.67
CA ASN A 52 -0.23 4.66 11.95
C ASN A 52 -1.37 3.64 11.79
N THR A 53 -1.02 2.35 11.80
CA THR A 53 -2.02 1.29 11.90
C THR A 53 -2.52 1.25 13.35
N LEU A 54 -3.85 1.19 13.54
CA LEU A 54 -4.44 0.89 14.84
C LEU A 54 -3.94 -0.50 15.32
N PRO A 55 -3.92 -0.75 16.65
CA PRO A 55 -3.00 -1.71 17.28
C PRO A 55 -3.09 -3.14 16.73
N LYS A 56 -1.95 -3.84 16.84
CA LYS A 56 -1.71 -5.24 16.48
C LYS A 56 -2.58 -6.28 17.24
N SER A 57 -3.88 -6.10 17.40
CA SER A 57 -4.77 -7.13 17.96
C SER A 57 -5.70 -7.77 16.93
N GLU A 58 -5.72 -7.27 15.69
CA GLU A 58 -6.53 -7.87 14.63
C GLU A 58 -5.84 -7.76 13.26
N TYR A 59 -4.50 -7.89 13.25
CA TYR A 59 -3.91 -8.63 12.14
C TYR A 59 -4.50 -10.03 12.23
N MET A 60 -5.68 -10.24 11.63
CA MET A 60 -5.92 -11.49 10.93
C MET A 60 -4.58 -11.79 10.26
N PRO A 61 -3.89 -12.89 10.62
CA PRO A 61 -2.67 -13.20 9.94
C PRO A 61 -3.07 -13.16 8.47
N LEU A 62 -2.40 -12.31 7.70
CA LEU A 62 -2.40 -12.45 6.26
C LEU A 62 -1.92 -13.88 6.06
N SER A 63 -2.89 -14.80 6.01
CA SER A 63 -2.87 -15.98 5.20
C SER A 63 -2.86 -15.47 3.75
N HIS A 64 -1.82 -14.71 3.40
CA HIS A 64 -1.00 -15.16 2.31
C HIS A 64 -0.54 -16.52 2.81
N LYS A 65 -1.34 -17.56 2.50
CA LYS A 65 -0.74 -18.84 2.16
C LYS A 65 0.33 -18.42 1.19
N LYS A 66 1.58 -18.36 1.67
CA LYS A 66 2.74 -18.34 0.79
C LYS A 66 2.46 -19.56 -0.06
N LEU A 67 1.92 -19.36 -1.26
CA LEU A 67 1.72 -20.46 -2.17
C LEU A 67 3.14 -21.01 -2.24
N ARG A 68 3.33 -22.22 -1.71
CA ARG A 68 4.56 -22.97 -1.93
C ARG A 68 4.53 -23.43 -3.38
N THR A 69 4.39 -22.49 -4.30
CA THR A 69 4.66 -22.69 -5.70
C THR A 69 6.09 -22.21 -5.85
N ASN A 70 6.98 -23.13 -6.18
CA ASN A 70 8.33 -22.83 -6.63
C ASN A 70 8.33 -22.10 -8.00
N VAL A 71 7.26 -21.38 -8.31
CA VAL A 71 7.05 -20.67 -9.56
C VAL A 71 7.67 -19.28 -9.35
N LEU A 72 8.95 -19.18 -9.70
CA LEU A 72 9.55 -17.90 -10.08
C LEU A 72 8.58 -17.25 -11.09
N GLY A 73 8.17 -16.00 -10.82
CA GLY A 73 7.16 -15.32 -11.63
C GLY A 73 7.44 -15.43 -13.13
N GLY A 74 6.38 -15.58 -13.92
CA GLY A 74 6.44 -15.77 -15.37
C GLY A 74 5.24 -15.11 -16.07
N PRO A 75 5.13 -15.26 -17.40
CA PRO A 75 4.03 -14.69 -18.16
C PRO A 75 2.69 -15.21 -17.65
N VAL A 76 1.69 -14.34 -17.53
CA VAL A 76 0.34 -14.69 -17.07
C VAL A 76 -0.61 -14.77 -18.27
N GLU A 77 -1.45 -15.80 -18.31
CA GLU A 77 -2.51 -15.92 -19.32
C GLU A 77 -3.78 -15.17 -18.89
N GLU A 78 -4.75 -15.03 -19.80
CA GLU A 78 -5.99 -14.25 -19.57
C GLU A 78 -6.84 -14.75 -18.38
N SER A 79 -6.69 -16.01 -18.01
CA SER A 79 -7.37 -16.62 -16.85
C SER A 79 -6.68 -16.31 -15.51
N GLY A 80 -5.53 -15.63 -15.53
CA GLY A 80 -4.76 -15.28 -14.33
C GLY A 80 -3.74 -16.35 -13.88
N ASN A 81 -3.52 -17.40 -14.66
CA ASN A 81 -2.53 -18.43 -14.34
C ASN A 81 -1.14 -18.10 -14.90
N VAL A 82 -0.08 -18.49 -14.17
CA VAL A 82 1.30 -18.36 -14.65
C VAL A 82 1.61 -19.47 -15.66
N MET A 83 2.01 -19.09 -16.87
CA MET A 83 2.36 -20.02 -17.95
C MET A 83 3.66 -20.76 -17.65
N ASN A 84 3.67 -22.08 -17.87
CA ASN A 84 4.87 -22.90 -17.82
C ASN A 84 5.54 -22.96 -19.20
N ILE A 85 6.66 -22.27 -19.38
CA ILE A 85 7.40 -22.27 -20.64
C ILE A 85 8.22 -23.56 -20.71
N THR A 86 7.81 -24.49 -21.57
CA THR A 86 8.62 -25.67 -21.92
C THR A 86 9.27 -25.44 -23.28
N TYR A 87 10.60 -25.46 -23.32
CA TYR A 87 11.35 -25.45 -24.58
C TYR A 87 11.26 -26.86 -25.19
N ARG A 88 10.73 -26.97 -26.41
CA ARG A 88 10.82 -28.22 -27.19
C ARG A 88 12.16 -28.21 -27.93
N ASN A 89 12.98 -29.25 -27.71
CA ASN A 89 14.16 -29.54 -28.50
C ASN A 89 13.80 -30.02 -29.91
#